data_AF-A0A974UHE6-F1
#
_entry.id   AF-A0A974UHE6-F1
#
_cell.length_a   1.000
_cell.length_b   1.000
_cell.length_c   1.000
_cell.angle_alpha   90.00
_cell.angle_beta   90.00
_cell.angle_gamma   90.00
#
_symmetry.space_group_name_H-M   'P 1'
#
loop_
_entity.id
_entity.type
_entity.pdbx_description
1 polymer ?
#
loop_
_entity_poly.entity_id
_entity_poly.type
_entity_poly.pdbx_seq_one_letter_code
_entity_poly.pdbx_strand_id
1 'polypeptide(L)'
;MEKKLLSTIIGFLDKSMAAYDAGYADEAVHMATIIERFLTSNGSDRTLLLLSTTGIYLPSNTLPYLGFVRIEQTEDSVQFLASVQAGQDCLEKWIQTSDYVGEIIFDDNNLLISRKDILTNLSGTCKNQAFDPALKQQYALCLDILPESTHPEKENLYTGGIPYAQMRQIAYEVRESLSSMLETSGETRKKLDREIELAKIGARHYFYEKKDNFAYNRLINKDKRITDTEKRSLYLQTRKENAEEISRSVMLPQ
;
A
#
# COMPACT_ATOMS: atom_id res chain seq x y z
N MET A 1 -9.40 12.43 13.33
CA MET A 1 -8.51 12.99 12.31
C MET A 1 -9.18 14.20 11.66
N GLU A 2 -8.47 15.32 11.50
CA GLU A 2 -9.05 16.57 10.99
C GLU A 2 -9.35 16.49 9.48
N LYS A 3 -10.57 16.87 9.07
CA LYS A 3 -10.98 16.86 7.65
C LYS A 3 -10.05 17.69 6.77
N LYS A 4 -9.53 18.81 7.29
CA LYS A 4 -8.60 19.71 6.59
C LYS A 4 -7.25 19.03 6.28
N LEU A 5 -6.73 18.24 7.22
CA LEU A 5 -5.51 17.45 7.01
C LEU A 5 -5.70 16.46 5.86
N LEU A 6 -6.77 15.67 5.93
CA LEU A 6 -7.11 14.67 4.91
C LEU A 6 -7.28 15.29 3.52
N SER A 7 -8.06 16.38 3.41
CA SER A 7 -8.25 17.05 2.12
C SER A 7 -6.96 17.63 1.54
N THR A 8 -6.04 18.08 2.41
CA THR A 8 -4.76 18.65 1.97
C THR A 8 -3.86 17.55 1.40
N ILE A 9 -3.77 16.41 2.09
CA ILE A 9 -2.98 15.26 1.64
C ILE A 9 -3.56 14.68 0.35
N ILE A 10 -4.88 14.49 0.27
CA ILE A 10 -5.55 14.01 -0.96
C ILE A 10 -5.26 14.94 -2.13
N GLY A 11 -5.42 16.25 -1.95
CA GLY A 11 -5.18 17.23 -3.00
C GLY A 11 -3.72 17.32 -3.45
N PHE A 12 -2.76 16.95 -2.59
CA PHE A 12 -1.36 16.77 -2.98
C PHE A 12 -1.18 15.47 -3.77
N LEU A 13 -1.65 14.34 -3.25
CA LEU A 13 -1.51 13.02 -3.89
C LEU A 13 -2.14 13.00 -5.29
N ASP A 14 -3.33 13.57 -5.48
CA ASP A 14 -3.99 13.64 -6.79
C ASP A 14 -3.11 14.31 -7.85
N LYS A 15 -2.40 15.39 -7.47
CA LYS A 15 -1.54 16.10 -8.42
C LYS A 15 -0.17 15.45 -8.61
N SER A 16 0.46 14.97 -7.55
CA SER A 16 1.73 14.24 -7.68
C SER A 16 1.57 12.94 -8.47
N MET A 17 0.44 12.23 -8.30
CA MET A 17 0.11 11.07 -9.14
C MET A 17 -0.09 11.47 -10.61
N ALA A 18 -0.79 12.57 -10.89
CA ALA A 18 -0.96 13.06 -12.27
C ALA A 18 0.38 13.48 -12.91
N ALA A 19 1.26 14.13 -12.16
CA ALA A 19 2.61 14.48 -12.63
C ALA A 19 3.47 13.23 -12.87
N TYR A 20 3.41 12.24 -11.97
CA TYR A 20 4.05 10.95 -12.18
C TYR A 20 3.58 10.29 -13.48
N ASP A 21 2.27 10.22 -13.70
CA ASP A 21 1.65 9.63 -14.89
C ASP A 21 2.00 10.42 -16.18
N ALA A 22 2.35 11.70 -16.06
CA ALA A 22 2.85 12.54 -17.15
C ALA A 22 4.37 12.38 -17.43
N GLY A 23 5.07 11.53 -16.68
CA GLY A 23 6.49 11.20 -16.88
C GLY A 23 7.45 11.77 -15.83
N TYR A 24 6.96 12.48 -14.82
CA TYR A 24 7.79 12.99 -13.71
C TYR A 24 7.97 11.92 -12.62
N ALA A 25 8.74 10.87 -12.92
CA ALA A 25 8.91 9.72 -12.02
C ALA A 25 9.40 10.12 -10.60
N ASP A 26 10.23 11.15 -10.50
CA ASP A 26 10.76 11.70 -9.24
C ASP A 26 9.65 12.10 -8.24
N GLU A 27 8.43 12.37 -8.69
CA GLU A 27 7.28 12.62 -7.81
C GLU A 27 6.97 11.46 -6.87
N ALA A 28 7.39 10.23 -7.20
CA ALA A 28 7.30 9.10 -6.28
C ALA A 28 7.99 9.39 -4.94
N VAL A 29 9.10 10.12 -4.94
CA VAL A 29 9.83 10.46 -3.71
C VAL A 29 9.05 11.44 -2.86
N HIS A 30 8.41 12.44 -3.46
CA HIS A 30 7.54 13.39 -2.75
C HIS A 30 6.29 12.69 -2.18
N MET A 31 5.68 11.80 -2.96
CA MET A 31 4.57 10.94 -2.50
C MET A 31 5.02 10.07 -1.30
N ALA A 32 6.18 9.43 -1.39
CA ALA A 32 6.71 8.59 -0.31
C ALA A 32 6.91 9.39 0.99
N THR A 33 7.49 10.59 0.90
CA THR A 33 7.71 11.45 2.07
C THR A 33 6.41 11.85 2.77
N ILE A 34 5.41 12.31 2.01
CA ILE A 34 4.12 12.73 2.62
C ILE A 34 3.40 11.54 3.23
N ILE A 35 3.36 10.39 2.53
CA ILE A 35 2.69 9.19 3.02
C ILE A 35 3.40 8.64 4.25
N GLU A 36 4.72 8.56 4.25
CA GLU A 36 5.48 8.06 5.39
C GLU A 36 5.23 8.92 6.64
N ARG A 37 5.31 10.26 6.53
CA ARG A 37 5.00 11.16 7.65
C ARG A 37 3.56 11.03 8.15
N PHE A 38 2.60 10.88 7.24
CA PHE A 38 1.20 10.64 7.59
C PHE A 38 1.03 9.32 8.35
N LEU A 39 1.64 8.24 7.86
CA LEU A 39 1.56 6.92 8.50
C LEU A 39 2.36 6.85 9.80
N THR A 40 3.47 7.57 9.93
CA THR A 40 4.24 7.64 11.18
C THR A 40 3.46 8.39 12.26
N SER A 41 2.74 9.45 11.91
CA SER A 41 1.91 10.22 12.84
C SER A 41 0.61 9.54 13.25
N ASN A 42 0.05 8.68 12.38
CA ASN A 42 -1.23 8.02 12.61
C ASN A 42 -1.12 6.48 12.72
N GLY A 43 0.09 5.92 12.70
CA GLY A 43 0.33 4.48 12.59
C GLY A 43 0.01 3.69 13.86
N SER A 44 -0.07 4.36 15.01
CA SER A 44 -0.56 3.77 16.26
C SER A 44 -2.08 3.80 16.38
N ASP A 45 -2.79 4.50 15.48
CA ASP A 45 -4.24 4.57 15.48
C ASP A 45 -4.81 3.25 14.94
N ARG A 46 -5.27 2.40 15.86
CA ARG A 46 -5.90 1.10 15.56
C ARG A 46 -7.21 1.23 14.77
N THR A 47 -7.73 2.44 14.59
CA THR A 47 -8.94 2.73 13.82
C THR A 47 -8.65 3.07 12.36
N LEU A 48 -7.40 3.40 12.01
CA LEU A 48 -7.02 3.71 10.64
C LEU A 48 -7.01 2.41 9.81
N LEU A 49 -7.95 2.31 8.87
CA LEU A 49 -8.03 1.24 7.89
C LEU A 49 -7.57 1.75 6.55
N LEU A 50 -6.60 1.07 5.96
CA LEU A 50 -6.05 1.36 4.65
C LEU A 50 -6.47 0.28 3.67
N LEU A 51 -6.87 0.72 2.47
CA LEU A 51 -7.10 -0.13 1.32
C LEU A 51 -5.77 -0.78 0.92
N SER A 52 -5.78 -2.08 0.75
CA SER A 52 -4.73 -2.85 0.11
C SER A 52 -5.34 -3.64 -1.04
N THR A 53 -4.69 -3.53 -2.19
CA THR A 53 -5.07 -4.12 -3.48
C THR A 53 -4.16 -5.26 -3.90
N THR A 54 -3.15 -5.58 -3.10
CA THR A 54 -2.26 -6.73 -3.34
C THR A 54 -3.06 -8.02 -3.44
N GLY A 55 -2.76 -8.82 -4.46
CA GLY A 55 -3.29 -10.16 -4.58
C GLY A 55 -2.80 -11.08 -3.46
N ILE A 56 -3.41 -12.25 -3.36
CA ILE A 56 -2.95 -13.32 -2.46
C ILE A 56 -1.63 -13.88 -3.02
N TYR A 57 -0.58 -13.88 -2.20
CA TYR A 57 0.75 -14.36 -2.59
C TYR A 57 0.87 -15.89 -2.62
N LEU A 58 1.77 -16.39 -3.47
CA LEU A 58 2.10 -17.80 -3.69
C LEU A 58 3.59 -18.10 -3.40
N PRO A 59 3.96 -18.42 -2.14
CA PRO A 59 5.36 -18.54 -1.66
C PRO A 59 6.28 -19.58 -2.29
N SER A 60 5.84 -20.33 -3.30
CA SER A 60 6.73 -21.24 -4.03
C SER A 60 6.46 -21.31 -5.52
N ASN A 61 5.91 -20.21 -6.08
CA ASN A 61 6.07 -20.01 -7.50
C ASN A 61 7.55 -19.69 -7.79
N THR A 62 8.09 -20.19 -8.90
CA THR A 62 9.45 -19.84 -9.35
C THR A 62 9.53 -18.42 -9.91
N LEU A 63 8.37 -17.77 -10.11
CA LEU A 63 8.28 -16.40 -10.59
C LEU A 63 8.31 -15.42 -9.41
N PRO A 64 9.08 -14.31 -9.52
CA PRO A 64 9.03 -13.23 -8.56
C PRO A 64 7.61 -12.72 -8.38
N TYR A 65 7.23 -12.45 -7.14
CA TYR A 65 5.99 -11.75 -6.85
C TYR A 65 6.19 -10.26 -7.07
N LEU A 66 5.37 -9.69 -7.96
CA LEU A 66 5.37 -8.29 -8.34
C LEU A 66 4.01 -7.68 -7.99
N GLY A 67 3.64 -7.69 -6.70
CA GLY A 67 2.27 -7.41 -6.26
C GLY A 67 1.68 -6.08 -6.75
N PHE A 68 2.52 -5.11 -7.09
CA PHE A 68 2.16 -3.75 -7.49
C PHE A 68 2.63 -3.32 -8.87
N VAL A 69 3.37 -4.18 -9.57
CA VAL A 69 4.04 -3.80 -10.81
C VAL A 69 3.62 -4.73 -11.91
N ARG A 70 3.15 -4.16 -13.02
CA ARG A 70 3.02 -4.85 -14.28
C ARG A 70 4.25 -4.58 -15.14
N ILE A 71 4.68 -5.60 -15.85
CA ILE A 71 5.76 -5.49 -16.83
C ILE A 71 5.10 -5.31 -18.19
N GLU A 72 5.42 -4.23 -18.87
CA GLU A 72 5.01 -4.00 -20.25
C GLU A 72 6.25 -4.07 -21.15
N GLN A 73 6.21 -4.98 -22.13
CA GLN A 73 7.26 -5.12 -23.11
C GLN A 73 6.84 -4.44 -24.40
N THR A 74 7.68 -3.52 -24.86
CA THR A 74 7.59 -2.88 -26.18
C THR A 74 8.70 -3.44 -27.08
N GLU A 75 8.70 -3.08 -28.37
CA GLU A 75 9.75 -3.52 -29.31
C GLU A 75 11.16 -3.10 -28.85
N ASP A 76 11.27 -1.93 -28.19
CA ASP A 76 12.56 -1.30 -27.83
C ASP A 76 12.86 -1.28 -26.33
N SER A 77 11.88 -1.56 -25.46
CA SER A 77 12.06 -1.40 -24.01
C SER A 77 11.16 -2.28 -23.15
N VAL A 78 11.61 -2.53 -21.92
CA VAL A 78 10.80 -3.11 -20.84
C VAL A 78 10.48 -1.99 -19.85
N GLN A 79 9.20 -1.78 -19.60
CA GLN A 79 8.70 -0.78 -18.66
C GLN A 79 8.01 -1.44 -17.47
N PHE A 80 8.23 -0.86 -16.30
CA PHE A 80 7.57 -1.25 -15.06
C PHE A 80 6.51 -0.20 -14.76
N LEU A 81 5.25 -0.60 -14.82
CA LEU A 81 4.11 0.28 -14.59
C LEU A 81 3.38 -0.14 -13.32
N ALA A 82 2.75 0.82 -12.66
CA ALA A 82 1.90 0.54 -11.52
C ALA A 82 0.66 -0.26 -11.97
N SER A 83 0.24 -1.23 -11.16
CA SER A 83 -0.95 -2.06 -11.41
C SER A 83 -2.27 -1.33 -11.08
N VAL A 84 -2.38 -0.04 -11.43
CA VAL A 84 -3.52 0.82 -11.08
C VAL A 84 -4.76 0.42 -11.89
N GLN A 85 -5.42 -0.66 -11.49
CA GLN A 85 -6.79 -0.97 -11.89
C GLN A 85 -7.55 -1.45 -10.65
N ALA A 86 -8.55 -0.67 -10.23
CA ALA A 86 -9.67 -1.21 -9.48
C ALA A 86 -10.54 -2.02 -10.46
N GLY A 87 -10.57 -3.35 -10.31
CA GLY A 87 -11.32 -4.21 -11.22
C GLY A 87 -11.16 -5.71 -10.98
N GLN A 88 -12.31 -6.36 -10.76
CA GLN A 88 -12.70 -7.78 -10.68
C GLN A 88 -11.77 -8.87 -10.12
N ASP A 89 -10.45 -8.80 -10.26
CA ASP A 89 -9.53 -9.89 -9.86
C ASP A 89 -8.61 -9.53 -8.68
N CYS A 90 -8.58 -8.26 -8.24
CA CYS A 90 -7.85 -7.84 -7.05
C CYS A 90 -8.71 -7.99 -5.80
N LEU A 91 -8.23 -8.74 -4.79
CA LEU A 91 -8.86 -8.77 -3.48
C LEU A 91 -8.63 -7.44 -2.78
N GLU A 92 -9.60 -6.53 -2.89
CA GLU A 92 -9.62 -5.31 -2.09
C GLU A 92 -9.84 -5.67 -0.62
N LYS A 93 -8.86 -5.29 0.21
CA LYS A 93 -8.88 -5.52 1.65
C LYS A 93 -8.59 -4.25 2.40
N TRP A 94 -9.42 -3.95 3.39
CA TRP A 94 -9.21 -2.83 4.30
C TRP A 94 -8.57 -3.35 5.57
N ILE A 95 -7.32 -2.96 5.82
CA ILE A 95 -6.46 -3.53 6.87
C ILE A 95 -5.88 -2.44 7.76
N GLN A 96 -5.50 -2.81 8.99
CA GLN A 96 -4.88 -1.87 9.93
C GLN A 96 -3.52 -1.38 9.43
N THR A 97 -3.12 -0.17 9.81
CA THR A 97 -1.85 0.45 9.37
C THR A 97 -0.63 -0.44 9.58
N SER A 98 -0.52 -1.15 10.71
CA SER A 98 0.60 -2.06 10.98
C SER A 98 0.68 -3.23 9.98
N ASP A 99 -0.48 -3.77 9.64
CA ASP A 99 -0.60 -4.84 8.65
C ASP A 99 -0.33 -4.25 7.24
N TYR A 100 -0.87 -3.07 6.93
CA TYR A 100 -0.64 -2.40 5.66
C TYR A 100 0.85 -2.17 5.36
N VAL A 101 1.58 -1.55 6.27
CA VAL A 101 3.01 -1.24 6.05
C VAL A 101 3.89 -2.49 6.06
N GLY A 102 3.49 -3.52 6.80
CA GLY A 102 4.22 -4.78 6.91
C GLY A 102 3.98 -5.76 5.76
N GLU A 103 2.92 -5.55 4.97
CA GLU A 103 2.58 -6.45 3.89
C GLU A 103 3.64 -6.41 2.78
N ILE A 104 4.07 -7.60 2.36
CA ILE A 104 5.08 -7.81 1.34
C ILE A 104 4.47 -7.57 -0.04
N ILE A 105 5.19 -6.82 -0.87
CA ILE A 105 4.77 -6.39 -2.21
C ILE A 105 5.76 -6.81 -3.30
N PHE A 106 6.95 -7.30 -2.91
CA PHE A 106 7.90 -7.97 -3.78
C PHE A 106 8.65 -9.08 -3.05
N ASP A 107 8.78 -10.23 -3.71
CA ASP A 107 9.59 -11.37 -3.25
C ASP A 107 10.10 -12.18 -4.44
N ASP A 108 11.43 -12.29 -4.57
CA ASP A 108 12.10 -13.13 -5.57
C ASP A 108 12.88 -14.31 -4.92
N ASN A 109 12.60 -14.58 -3.64
CA ASN A 109 13.30 -15.49 -2.73
C ASN A 109 14.64 -14.99 -2.16
N ASN A 110 15.30 -14.01 -2.78
CA ASN A 110 16.56 -13.43 -2.29
C ASN A 110 16.35 -12.07 -1.63
N LEU A 111 15.40 -11.30 -2.16
CA LEU A 111 15.02 -9.97 -1.74
C LEU A 111 13.53 -9.94 -1.44
N LEU A 112 13.20 -9.45 -0.25
CA LEU A 112 11.83 -9.43 0.26
C LEU A 112 11.52 -8.04 0.78
N ILE A 113 10.46 -7.46 0.23
CA ILE A 113 10.17 -6.03 0.29
C ILE A 113 8.72 -5.81 0.71
N SER A 114 8.53 -5.06 1.78
CA SER A 114 7.22 -4.57 2.18
C SER A 114 6.97 -3.13 1.73
N ARG A 115 5.73 -2.65 1.87
CA ARG A 115 5.39 -1.23 1.67
C ARG A 115 6.27 -0.30 2.51
N LYS A 116 6.58 -0.69 3.75
CA LYS A 116 7.49 0.06 4.63
C LYS A 116 8.87 0.24 4.00
N ASP A 117 9.41 -0.79 3.35
CA ASP A 117 10.72 -0.72 2.73
C ASP A 117 10.73 0.31 1.58
N ILE A 118 9.67 0.36 0.76
CA ILE A 118 9.53 1.36 -0.32
C ILE A 118 9.37 2.77 0.23
N LEU A 119 8.47 2.96 1.19
CA LEU A 119 8.22 4.25 1.83
C LEU A 119 9.50 4.82 2.45
N THR A 120 10.19 4.05 3.27
CA THR A 120 11.41 4.49 3.95
C THR A 120 12.58 4.69 2.98
N ASN A 121 12.69 3.86 1.93
CA ASN A 121 13.79 4.00 0.97
C ASN A 121 13.62 5.28 0.14
N LEU A 122 12.45 5.48 -0.47
CA LEU A 122 12.22 6.64 -1.34
C LEU A 122 12.20 7.95 -0.54
N SER A 123 11.53 8.00 0.62
CA SER A 123 11.46 9.24 1.42
C SER A 123 12.84 9.73 1.88
N GLY A 124 13.78 8.80 2.12
CA GLY A 124 15.17 9.12 2.47
C GLY A 124 15.98 9.80 1.35
N THR A 125 15.51 9.78 0.10
CA THR A 125 16.24 10.34 -1.06
C THR A 125 15.79 11.75 -1.47
N CYS A 126 14.79 12.32 -0.78
CA CYS A 126 14.08 13.53 -1.19
C CYS A 126 14.95 14.80 -1.28
N LYS A 127 16.08 14.88 -0.59
CA LYS A 127 16.86 16.13 -0.47
C LYS A 127 17.43 16.68 -1.79
N ASN A 128 17.54 15.87 -2.85
CA ASN A 128 18.24 16.24 -4.08
C ASN A 128 17.44 15.98 -5.38
N GLN A 129 16.14 15.66 -5.30
CA GLN A 129 15.36 15.34 -6.51
C GLN A 129 14.74 16.58 -7.17
N ALA A 130 14.59 16.50 -8.49
CA ALA A 130 13.88 17.52 -9.25
C ALA A 130 12.41 17.52 -8.82
N PHE A 131 11.87 18.71 -8.63
CA PHE A 131 10.53 18.92 -8.11
C PHE A 131 9.73 19.70 -9.16
N ASP A 132 8.51 19.27 -9.49
CA ASP A 132 7.62 20.06 -10.36
C ASP A 132 7.28 21.39 -9.68
N PRO A 133 7.73 22.57 -10.18
CA PRO A 133 7.49 23.84 -9.52
C PRO A 133 6.00 24.12 -9.18
N ALA A 134 5.06 23.56 -9.95
CA ALA A 134 3.63 23.71 -9.72
C ALA A 134 3.13 23.02 -8.43
N LEU A 135 3.85 22.03 -7.92
CA LEU A 135 3.47 21.25 -6.73
C LEU A 135 4.11 21.77 -5.44
N LYS A 136 5.03 22.75 -5.54
CA LYS A 136 5.99 23.06 -4.46
C LYS A 136 5.29 23.61 -3.24
N GLN A 137 4.29 24.44 -3.49
CA GLN A 137 3.46 25.03 -2.46
C GLN A 137 2.62 23.96 -1.75
N GLN A 138 2.03 23.00 -2.47
CA GLN A 138 1.21 21.97 -1.85
C GLN A 138 2.04 20.96 -1.06
N TYR A 139 3.22 20.62 -1.55
CA TYR A 139 4.17 19.80 -0.82
C TYR A 139 4.58 20.49 0.49
N ALA A 140 4.98 21.76 0.44
CA ALA A 140 5.29 22.55 1.63
C ALA A 140 4.12 22.60 2.62
N LEU A 141 2.89 22.83 2.14
CA LEU A 141 1.69 22.81 2.99
C LEU A 141 1.49 21.47 3.69
N CYS A 142 1.79 20.34 3.02
CA CYS A 142 1.73 19.03 3.65
C CYS A 142 2.83 18.85 4.72
N LEU A 143 4.04 19.35 4.45
CA LEU A 143 5.15 19.28 5.42
C LEU A 143 4.90 20.13 6.67
N ASP A 144 4.20 21.26 6.54
CA ASP A 144 3.89 22.15 7.66
C ASP A 144 2.88 21.54 8.65
N ILE A 145 1.99 20.66 8.16
CA ILE A 145 0.92 20.03 8.96
C ILE A 145 1.25 18.60 9.40
N LEU A 146 2.32 18.01 8.85
CA LEU A 146 2.78 16.68 9.20
C LEU A 146 4.07 16.76 10.02
N PRO A 147 4.23 15.92 11.06
CA PRO A 147 5.45 15.94 11.85
C PRO A 147 6.66 15.53 11.01
N GLU A 148 7.84 15.98 11.43
CA GLU A 148 9.10 15.56 10.82
C GLU A 148 9.33 14.05 11.01
N SER A 149 9.80 13.41 9.95
CA SER A 149 10.26 12.02 9.95
C SER A 149 11.75 11.97 10.33
N THR A 150 12.11 11.22 11.36
CA THR A 150 13.50 10.98 11.72
C THR A 150 14.00 9.69 11.07
N HIS A 151 14.43 9.79 9.81
CA HIS A 151 15.11 8.67 9.15
C HIS A 151 16.50 9.07 8.69
N PRO A 152 17.54 8.29 9.08
CA PRO A 152 18.86 8.47 8.50
C PRO A 152 18.78 8.19 7.00
N GLU A 153 19.57 8.91 6.22
CA GLU A 153 19.76 8.64 4.80
C GLU A 153 20.13 7.17 4.65
N LYS A 154 19.39 6.45 3.81
CA LYS A 154 19.67 5.05 3.48
C LYS A 154 20.25 4.99 2.08
N GLU A 155 21.19 4.08 1.89
CA GLU A 155 21.61 3.69 0.55
C GLU A 155 20.39 3.19 -0.23
N ASN A 156 20.34 3.56 -1.52
CA ASN A 156 19.30 3.09 -2.43
C ASN A 156 19.38 1.56 -2.51
N LEU A 157 18.38 0.88 -1.94
CA LEU A 157 18.23 -0.57 -2.06
C LEU A 157 17.86 -0.99 -3.49
N TYR A 158 17.52 -0.04 -4.35
CA TYR A 158 16.97 -0.28 -5.66
C TYR A 158 17.72 0.44 -6.77
N THR A 159 17.72 -0.22 -7.94
CA THR A 159 18.06 0.36 -9.23
C THR A 159 16.85 0.18 -10.18
N GLY A 160 16.58 1.17 -11.03
CA GLY A 160 15.50 1.11 -12.03
C GLY A 160 14.12 1.63 -11.57
N GLY A 161 13.11 1.47 -12.44
CA GLY A 161 11.77 2.08 -12.29
C GLY A 161 10.78 1.34 -11.38
N ILE A 162 11.13 0.16 -10.86
CA ILE A 162 10.23 -0.67 -10.02
C ILE A 162 9.74 0.06 -8.75
N PRO A 163 10.61 0.68 -7.91
CA PRO A 163 10.16 1.32 -6.67
C PRO A 163 9.23 2.49 -6.94
N TYR A 164 9.51 3.23 -8.01
CA TYR A 164 8.71 4.36 -8.46
C TYR A 164 7.30 3.90 -8.84
N ALA A 165 7.18 2.80 -9.59
CA ALA A 165 5.89 2.19 -9.94
C ALA A 165 5.15 1.64 -8.70
N GLN A 166 5.86 0.97 -7.79
CA GLN A 166 5.27 0.50 -6.52
C GLN A 166 4.74 1.65 -5.68
N MET A 167 5.48 2.76 -5.62
CA MET A 167 5.08 3.95 -4.88
C MET A 167 3.84 4.62 -5.48
N ARG A 168 3.70 4.62 -6.81
CA ARG A 168 2.48 5.08 -7.48
C ARG A 168 1.25 4.25 -7.11
N GLN A 169 1.40 2.93 -6.92
CA GLN A 169 0.32 2.07 -6.42
C GLN A 169 0.00 2.35 -4.94
N ILE A 170 1.03 2.51 -4.09
CA ILE A 170 0.86 2.89 -2.67
C ILE A 170 0.13 4.23 -2.55
N ALA A 171 0.48 5.21 -3.40
CA ALA A 171 -0.16 6.51 -3.43
C ALA A 171 -1.65 6.42 -3.74
N TYR A 172 -2.02 5.59 -4.71
CA TYR A 172 -3.42 5.29 -5.03
C TYR A 172 -4.15 4.69 -3.83
N GLU A 173 -3.63 3.62 -3.24
CA GLU A 173 -4.22 2.94 -2.09
C GLU A 173 -4.46 3.90 -0.91
N VAL A 174 -3.47 4.73 -0.59
CA VAL A 174 -3.59 5.71 0.49
C VAL A 174 -4.61 6.78 0.13
N ARG A 175 -4.58 7.33 -1.09
CA ARG A 175 -5.53 8.35 -1.54
C ARG A 175 -6.98 7.87 -1.44
N GLU A 176 -7.26 6.65 -1.88
CA GLU A 176 -8.59 6.04 -1.77
C GLU A 176 -8.99 5.82 -0.30
N SER A 177 -8.04 5.40 0.53
CA SER A 177 -8.26 5.24 1.97
C SER A 177 -8.67 6.55 2.64
N LEU A 178 -7.96 7.64 2.36
CA LEU A 178 -8.24 8.96 2.94
C LEU A 178 -9.57 9.53 2.43
N SER A 179 -9.89 9.32 1.15
CA SER A 179 -11.16 9.76 0.54
C SER A 179 -12.33 9.07 1.24
N SER A 180 -12.23 7.74 1.43
CA SER A 180 -13.26 6.99 2.15
C SER A 180 -13.47 7.47 3.59
N MET A 181 -12.41 7.91 4.28
CA MET A 181 -12.52 8.45 5.64
C MET A 181 -13.28 9.78 5.71
N LEU A 182 -13.16 10.64 4.68
CA LEU A 182 -13.88 11.91 4.62
C LEU A 182 -15.40 11.74 4.46
N GLU A 183 -15.82 10.66 3.81
CA GLU A 183 -17.20 10.35 3.44
C GLU A 183 -17.99 9.64 4.55
N THR A 184 -17.36 9.29 5.68
CA THR A 184 -17.98 8.40 6.66
C THR A 184 -19.16 9.03 7.43
N SER A 185 -20.35 8.44 7.23
CA SER A 185 -21.47 8.48 8.17
C SER A 185 -22.10 7.09 8.26
N GLY A 186 -22.33 6.57 9.48
CA GLY A 186 -23.03 5.31 9.74
C GLY A 186 -22.41 4.06 9.10
N GLU A 187 -21.58 3.33 9.87
CA GLU A 187 -20.99 2.07 9.40
C GLU A 187 -21.57 0.87 10.15
N THR A 188 -21.86 -0.21 9.43
CA THR A 188 -22.17 -1.51 10.04
C THR A 188 -21.14 -2.55 9.61
N ARG A 189 -20.82 -3.50 10.49
CA ARG A 189 -19.87 -4.58 10.20
C ARG A 189 -20.52 -5.92 10.49
N LYS A 190 -20.47 -6.83 9.51
CA LYS A 190 -20.90 -8.22 9.64
C LYS A 190 -19.70 -9.13 9.49
N LYS A 191 -19.39 -9.92 10.51
CA LYS A 191 -18.31 -10.91 10.44
C LYS A 191 -18.63 -11.98 9.38
N LEU A 192 -17.66 -12.32 8.54
CA LEU A 192 -17.75 -13.37 7.54
C LEU A 192 -17.11 -14.66 8.07
N ASP A 193 -17.65 -15.82 7.69
CA ASP A 193 -17.10 -17.14 8.04
C ASP A 193 -15.97 -17.56 7.07
N ARG A 194 -14.94 -16.71 6.97
CA ARG A 194 -13.73 -16.97 6.18
C ARG A 194 -12.51 -16.95 7.10
N GLU A 195 -11.65 -17.95 6.98
CA GLU A 195 -10.40 -18.07 7.73
C GLU A 195 -9.27 -17.52 6.89
N ILE A 196 -8.91 -16.26 7.18
CA ILE A 196 -7.70 -15.63 6.64
C ILE A 196 -6.59 -15.75 7.67
N GLU A 197 -5.41 -16.12 7.21
CA GLU A 197 -4.20 -16.17 8.02
C GLU A 197 -3.17 -15.18 7.48
N LEU A 198 -2.35 -14.67 8.39
CA LEU A 198 -1.21 -13.80 8.14
C LEU A 198 0.06 -14.60 8.42
N ALA A 199 0.87 -14.85 7.40
CA ALA A 199 2.17 -15.53 7.55
C ALA A 199 3.29 -14.49 7.68
N LYS A 200 4.02 -14.53 8.79
CA LYS A 200 5.09 -13.57 9.09
C LYS A 200 6.46 -14.08 8.70
N ILE A 201 7.26 -13.17 8.16
CA ILE A 201 8.71 -13.30 7.96
C ILE A 201 9.35 -12.09 8.66
N GLY A 202 9.69 -12.27 9.94
CA GLY A 202 10.12 -11.15 10.80
C GLY A 202 9.01 -10.10 10.98
N ALA A 203 9.29 -8.85 10.61
CA ALA A 203 8.33 -7.74 10.69
C ALA A 203 7.41 -7.61 9.47
N ARG A 204 7.57 -8.50 8.47
CA ARG A 204 6.84 -8.47 7.20
C ARG A 204 5.90 -9.66 7.08
N HIS A 205 4.91 -9.61 6.20
CA HIS A 205 3.95 -10.72 6.06
C HIS A 205 3.21 -10.80 4.73
N TYR A 206 2.56 -11.95 4.55
CA TYR A 206 1.56 -12.21 3.51
C TYR A 206 0.18 -12.50 4.12
N PHE A 207 -0.87 -12.17 3.39
CA PHE A 207 -2.22 -12.69 3.65
C PHE A 207 -2.52 -13.89 2.76
N TYR A 208 -3.18 -14.90 3.33
CA TYR A 208 -3.64 -16.07 2.58
C TYR A 208 -4.91 -16.66 3.20
N GLU A 209 -5.72 -17.35 2.39
CA GLU A 209 -6.98 -17.97 2.80
C GLU A 209 -6.84 -19.48 2.89
N LYS A 210 -7.14 -20.08 4.03
CA LYS A 210 -6.90 -21.52 4.27
C LYS A 210 -7.94 -22.45 3.63
N LYS A 211 -9.19 -22.00 3.49
CA LYS A 211 -10.33 -22.85 3.06
C LYS A 211 -10.28 -23.20 1.57
N ASP A 212 -9.56 -22.43 0.77
CA ASP A 212 -9.45 -22.68 -0.65
C ASP A 212 -8.37 -23.74 -0.91
N ASN A 213 -8.82 -24.95 -1.27
CA ASN A 213 -8.01 -26.14 -1.55
C ASN A 213 -7.13 -26.01 -2.82
N PHE A 214 -6.87 -24.79 -3.27
CA PHE A 214 -5.92 -24.54 -4.32
C PHE A 214 -4.53 -25.00 -3.86
N ALA A 215 -3.78 -25.63 -4.78
CA ALA A 215 -2.42 -26.10 -4.55
C ALA A 215 -1.51 -25.02 -3.92
N TYR A 216 -1.83 -23.76 -4.20
CA TYR A 216 -1.32 -22.50 -3.66
C TYR A 216 -1.15 -22.46 -2.13
N ASN A 217 -2.14 -22.85 -1.33
CA ASN A 217 -2.04 -22.80 0.13
C ASN A 217 -1.16 -23.91 0.73
N ARG A 218 -0.83 -24.95 -0.04
CA ARG A 218 0.14 -25.96 0.40
C ARG A 218 1.57 -25.45 0.29
N LEU A 219 1.79 -24.36 -0.44
CA LEU A 219 3.10 -23.80 -0.69
C LEU A 219 3.57 -22.89 0.45
N ILE A 220 2.65 -22.16 1.11
CA ILE A 220 2.98 -21.34 2.27
C ILE A 220 3.54 -22.19 3.41
N ASN A 221 2.94 -23.36 3.67
CA ASN A 221 3.44 -24.30 4.69
C ASN A 221 4.80 -24.93 4.35
N LYS A 222 5.33 -24.73 3.13
CA LYS A 222 6.66 -25.18 2.71
C LYS A 222 7.71 -24.07 2.77
N ASP A 223 7.30 -22.81 2.91
CA ASP A 223 8.25 -21.70 3.00
C ASP A 223 8.88 -21.67 4.39
N LYS A 224 10.16 -22.08 4.45
CA LYS A 224 10.94 -22.16 5.69
C LYS A 224 11.27 -20.80 6.29
N ARG A 225 11.03 -19.69 5.57
CA ARG A 225 11.26 -18.32 6.05
C ARG A 225 10.16 -17.86 7.00
N ILE A 226 8.99 -18.51 6.96
CA ILE A 226 7.85 -18.14 7.80
C ILE A 226 8.17 -18.50 9.25
N THR A 227 8.11 -17.49 10.10
CA THR A 227 8.45 -17.60 11.53
C THR A 227 7.22 -17.72 12.42
N ASP A 228 6.06 -17.24 11.96
CA ASP A 228 4.83 -17.19 12.75
C ASP A 228 3.60 -17.08 11.82
N THR A 229 2.44 -17.49 12.32
CA THR A 229 1.15 -17.40 11.62
C THR A 229 0.07 -16.90 12.55
N GLU A 230 -0.67 -15.87 12.14
CA GLU A 230 -1.77 -15.30 12.93
C GLU A 230 -3.10 -15.38 12.19
N LYS A 231 -4.18 -15.65 12.92
CA LYS A 231 -5.52 -15.60 12.34
C LYS A 231 -6.03 -14.16 12.22
N ARG A 232 -6.82 -13.91 11.18
CA ARG A 232 -7.51 -12.65 10.93
C ARG A 232 -9.00 -12.91 10.77
N SER A 233 -9.81 -11.99 11.28
CA SER A 233 -11.25 -11.98 11.08
C SER A 233 -11.59 -11.09 9.89
N LEU A 234 -12.30 -11.64 8.92
CA LEU A 234 -12.85 -10.89 7.80
C LEU A 234 -14.27 -10.39 8.13
N TYR A 235 -14.55 -9.14 7.79
CA TYR A 235 -15.84 -8.49 7.98
C TYR A 235 -16.29 -7.89 6.64
N LEU A 236 -17.59 -8.00 6.36
CA LEU A 236 -18.25 -7.15 5.38
C LEU A 236 -18.65 -5.87 6.09
N GLN A 237 -18.02 -4.76 5.72
CA GLN A 237 -18.40 -3.45 6.18
C GLN A 237 -19.30 -2.79 5.14
N THR A 238 -20.48 -2.38 5.57
CA THR A 238 -21.48 -1.73 4.72
C THR A 238 -21.66 -0.29 5.18
N ARG A 239 -21.61 0.65 4.22
CA ARG A 239 -21.88 2.08 4.43
C ARG A 239 -22.98 2.57 3.48
N LYS A 240 -23.75 3.56 3.91
CA LYS A 240 -24.67 4.31 3.04
C LYS A 240 -24.02 5.59 2.59
N GLU A 241 -23.90 5.77 1.28
CA GLU A 241 -23.34 6.97 0.68
C GLU A 241 -24.32 7.48 -0.38
N ASN A 242 -24.84 8.70 -0.21
CA ASN A 242 -25.75 9.34 -1.17
C ASN A 242 -26.92 8.44 -1.66
N ALA A 243 -27.49 7.64 -0.75
CA ALA A 243 -28.55 6.64 -0.97
C ALA A 243 -28.13 5.32 -1.64
N GLU A 244 -26.83 5.12 -1.93
CA GLU A 244 -26.26 3.85 -2.36
C GLU A 244 -25.65 3.08 -1.17
N GLU A 245 -25.71 1.75 -1.24
CA GLU A 245 -25.12 0.86 -0.25
C GLU A 245 -23.78 0.33 -0.78
N ILE A 246 -22.69 0.76 -0.16
CA ILE A 246 -21.33 0.35 -0.52
C ILE A 246 -20.86 -0.69 0.49
N SER A 247 -20.41 -1.83 0.00
CA SER A 247 -19.89 -2.92 0.83
C SER A 247 -18.42 -3.18 0.52
N ARG A 248 -17.59 -3.33 1.56
CA ARG A 248 -16.16 -3.61 1.45
C ARG A 248 -15.69 -4.68 2.44
N SER A 249 -14.63 -5.38 2.06
CA SER A 249 -13.98 -6.39 2.92
C SER A 249 -12.99 -5.73 3.88
N VAL A 250 -13.19 -5.89 5.18
CA VAL A 250 -12.31 -5.39 6.24
C VAL A 250 -11.68 -6.57 6.98
N MET A 251 -10.36 -6.57 7.15
CA MET A 251 -9.67 -7.56 7.97
C MET A 251 -9.11 -6.94 9.24
N LEU A 252 -9.41 -7.60 10.36
CA LEU A 252 -8.95 -7.19 11.69
C LEU A 252 -8.30 -8.40 12.40
N PRO A 253 -7.37 -8.16 13.34
CA PRO A 253 -6.92 -9.17 14.29
C PRO A 253 -8.10 -9.85 15.01
N GLN A 254 -7.92 -11.13 15.37
CA GLN A 254 -8.88 -11.87 16.21
C GLN A 254 -8.86 -11.35 17.66
#